data_AF-A0A6V7LZM4-F1
#
_entry.id   AF-A0A6V7LZM4-F1
#
_cell.length_a   1.000
_cell.length_b   1.000
_cell.length_c   1.000
_cell.angle_alpha   90.00
_cell.angle_beta   90.00
_cell.angle_gamma   90.00
#
_symmetry.space_group_name_H-M   'P 1'
#
loop_
_entity.id
_entity.type
_entity.pdbx_description
1 polymer ?
#
loop_
_entity_poly.entity_id
_entity_poly.type
_entity_poly.pdbx_seq_one_letter_code
_entity_poly.pdbx_strand_id
1 'polypeptide(L)' 'MMIIVFNFSPLIIGHGKCGVAVVRVSGIAAYDALMKMTNLIDPEPRKAFLRKIFDPISREIIDKGLCLWFP' A
#
# COMPACT_ATOMS: atom_id res chain seq x y z
N MET A 1 -0.04 7.95 10.23
CA MET A 1 -0.14 8.24 8.77
C MET A 1 0.55 7.12 8.00
N MET A 2 -0.04 6.62 6.91
CA MET A 2 0.54 5.57 6.07
C MET A 2 0.67 6.05 4.63
N ILE A 3 1.71 5.60 3.94
CA ILE A 3 1.87 5.73 2.50
C ILE A 3 2.05 4.33 1.90
N ILE A 4 1.22 3.99 0.91
CA ILE A 4 1.38 2.80 0.08
C ILE A 4 1.68 3.24 -1.35
N VAL A 5 2.71 2.63 -1.94
CA VAL A 5 3.19 2.90 -3.28
C VAL A 5 2.90 1.68 -4.14
N PHE A 6 1.99 1.83 -5.10
CA PHE A 6 1.58 0.80 -6.05
C PHE A 6 2.41 0.87 -7.33
N ASN A 7 2.69 -0.29 -7.91
CA ASN A 7 3.30 -0.40 -9.23
C ASN A 7 2.18 -0.55 -10.27
N PHE A 8 1.88 0.53 -10.98
CA PHE A 8 0.88 0.47 -12.04
C PHE A 8 1.55 0.00 -13.34
N SER A 9 1.31 -1.25 -13.72
CA SER A 9 1.68 -1.71 -15.06
C SER A 9 0.71 -1.12 -16.09
N PRO A 10 1.19 -0.62 -17.25
CA PRO A 10 0.35 0.04 -18.24
C PRO A 10 -0.53 -0.98 -18.97
N LEU A 11 -1.73 -1.24 -18.47
CA LEU A 11 -2.83 -1.72 -19.30
C LEU A 11 -3.57 -0.50 -19.86
N ILE A 12 -3.57 -0.40 -21.19
CA ILE A 12 -4.14 0.71 -21.95
C ILE A 12 -5.67 0.71 -21.74
N ILE A 13 -6.17 1.71 -21.00
CA ILE A 13 -7.37 2.54 -21.31
C ILE A 13 -7.32 3.77 -20.37
N GLY A 14 -6.92 4.92 -20.92
CA GLY A 14 -7.59 6.18 -20.62
C GLY A 14 -7.03 7.17 -19.59
N HIS A 15 -6.12 6.85 -18.66
CA HIS A 15 -5.60 7.87 -17.72
C HIS A 15 -4.10 7.68 -17.42
N GLY A 16 -3.29 8.64 -17.89
CA GLY A 16 -1.95 8.99 -17.40
C GLY A 16 -0.91 7.88 -17.28
N LYS A 17 0.14 7.91 -18.11
CA LYS A 17 1.33 7.07 -17.93
C LYS A 17 1.95 7.35 -16.55
N CYS A 18 1.77 6.46 -15.57
CA CYS A 18 2.51 6.53 -14.31
C CYS A 18 3.12 5.16 -14.03
N GLY A 19 4.42 5.11 -13.77
CA GLY A 19 5.06 3.87 -13.32
C GLY A 19 4.75 3.55 -11.86
N VAL A 20 4.26 4.54 -11.10
CA VAL A 20 4.06 4.47 -9.66
C VAL A 20 2.87 5.33 -9.24
N ALA A 21 1.97 4.77 -8.44
CA ALA A 21 0.90 5.50 -7.78
C ALA A 21 1.10 5.52 -6.26
N VAL A 22 0.83 6.65 -5.61
CA VAL A 22 1.03 6.82 -4.16
C VAL A 22 -0.31 7.11 -3.49
N VAL A 23 -0.69 6.27 -2.54
CA VAL A 23 -1.90 6.42 -1.73
C VAL A 23 -1.48 6.77 -0.31
N ARG A 24 -1.90 7.95 0.17
CA ARG A 24 -1.68 8.40 1.54
C ARG A 24 -2.97 8.29 2.34
N VAL A 25 -2.89 7.65 3.51
CA VAL A 25 -4.00 7.49 4.44
C VAL A 25 -3.62 8.04 5.81
N SER A 26 -4.48 8.86 6.40
CA SER A 26 -4.32 9.44 7.73
C SER A 26 -5.56 9.16 8.58
N GLY A 27 -5.37 8.88 9.87
CA GLY A 27 -6.44 8.58 10.82
C GLY A 27 -6.06 7.45 11.78
N ILE A 28 -6.90 7.25 12.81
CA ILE A 28 -6.66 6.23 13.85
C ILE A 28 -6.65 4.80 13.27
N ALA A 29 -7.50 4.56 12.27
CA ALA A 29 -7.62 3.26 11.59
C ALA A 29 -6.56 3.02 10.50
N ALA A 30 -5.66 3.99 10.24
CA ALA A 30 -4.65 3.85 9.19
C ALA A 30 -3.62 2.75 9.54
N TYR A 31 -3.31 2.58 10.83
CA TYR A 31 -2.43 1.52 11.31
C TYR A 31 -3.05 0.14 11.09
N ASP A 32 -4.31 -0.03 11.49
CA ASP A 32 -5.03 -1.29 11.32
C ASP A 32 -5.23 -1.65 9.84
N ALA A 33 -5.51 -0.66 9.00
CA ALA A 33 -5.61 -0.86 7.56
C ALA A 33 -4.27 -1.31 6.96
N LEU A 34 -3.15 -0.69 7.37
CA LEU A 34 -1.80 -1.12 6.95
C LEU A 34 -1.58 -2.59 7.28
N MET A 35 -1.80 -2.97 8.54
CA MET A 35 -1.56 -4.34 9.00
C MET A 35 -2.42 -5.34 8.26
N LYS A 36 -3.73 -5.07 8.10
CA LYS A 36 -4.67 -5.97 7.40
C LYS A 36 -4.34 -6.13 5.92
N MET A 37 -3.95 -5.05 5.24
CA MET A 37 -3.68 -5.09 3.80
C MET A 37 -2.28 -5.59 3.46
N THR A 38 -1.31 -5.49 4.37
CA THR A 38 0.10 -5.81 4.03
C THR A 38 0.65 -7.00 4.84
N ASN A 39 -0.13 -7.51 5.80
CA ASN A 39 0.29 -8.50 6.79
C ASN A 39 1.61 -8.12 7.48
N LEU A 40 1.86 -6.82 7.66
CA LEU A 40 2.98 -6.33 8.45
C LEU A 40 2.67 -6.49 9.94
N ILE A 41 3.67 -6.99 10.67
CA ILE A 41 3.68 -7.05 12.13
C ILE A 41 4.71 -6.01 12.56
N ASP A 42 4.28 -5.06 13.41
CA ASP A 42 5.11 -3.99 13.97
C ASP A 42 5.98 -3.25 12.94
N PRO A 43 5.37 -2.51 11.98
CA PRO A 43 6.13 -1.76 11.00
C PRO A 43 6.98 -0.67 11.68
N GLU A 44 8.30 -0.74 11.50
CA GLU A 44 9.21 0.30 11.99
C GLU A 44 8.83 1.67 11.39
N PRO A 45 8.69 2.70 12.24
CA PRO A 45 8.34 4.03 11.78
C PRO A 45 9.40 4.57 10.81
N ARG A 46 8.93 5.20 9.72
CA ARG A 46 9.74 5.83 8.65
C ARG A 46 10.59 4.86 7.84
N LYS A 47 10.26 3.56 7.86
CA LYS A 47 10.91 2.54 7.03
C LYS A 47 10.00 2.08 5.90
N ALA A 48 10.59 1.87 4.73
CA ALA A 48 9.88 1.34 3.57
C ALA A 48 9.98 -0.18 3.52
N PHE A 49 8.85 -0.85 3.40
CA PHE A 49 8.74 -2.31 3.30
C PHE A 49 8.17 -2.70 1.94
N LEU A 50 8.91 -3.50 1.16
CA LEU A 50 8.39 -4.09 -0.07
C LEU A 50 7.52 -5.31 0.27
N ARG A 51 6.21 -5.20 0.05
CA ARG A 51 5.24 -6.22 0.41
C ARG A 51 4.16 -6.37 -0.65
N LYS A 52 3.51 -7.53 -0.62
CA LYS A 52 2.26 -7.74 -1.36
C LYS A 52 1.15 -7.04 -0.59
N ILE A 53 0.31 -6.36 -1.32
CA ILE A 53 -0.88 -5.69 -0.82
C ILE A 53 -2.04 -6.62 -1.14
N PHE A 54 -2.83 -6.92 -0.12
CA PHE A 54 -3.94 -7.85 -0.15
C PHE A 54 -5.24 -7.08 0.03
N ASP A 55 -6.28 -7.59 -0.62
CA ASP A 55 -7.65 -7.19 -0.30
C ASP A 55 -8.00 -7.70 1.11
N PRO A 56 -8.46 -6.84 2.03
CA PRO A 56 -8.78 -7.22 3.39
C PRO A 56 -9.99 -8.19 3.50
N ILE A 57 -10.81 -8.29 2.45
CA ILE A 57 -12.01 -9.15 2.40
C ILE A 57 -11.70 -10.44 1.62
N SER A 58 -11.27 -10.33 0.37
CA SER A 58 -11.05 -11.51 -0.50
C SER A 58 -9.70 -12.20 -0.26
N ARG A 59 -8.75 -11.51 0.39
CA ARG A 59 -7.34 -11.94 0.57
C ARG A 59 -6.58 -12.16 -0.74
N GLU A 60 -7.11 -11.66 -1.85
CA GLU A 60 -6.41 -11.69 -3.12
C GLU A 60 -5.29 -10.65 -3.15
N ILE A 61 -4.25 -10.92 -3.94
CA ILE A 61 -3.13 -9.99 -4.12
C ILE A 61 -3.59 -8.90 -5.08
N ILE A 62 -3.68 -7.66 -4.57
CA ILE A 62 -3.98 -6.48 -5.38
C ILE A 62 -2.74 -6.08 -6.17
N ASP A 63 -1.60 -5.97 -5.49
CA ASP A 63 -0.35 -5.52 -6.11
C ASP A 63 0.86 -5.86 -5.20
N LYS A 64 2.08 -5.63 -5.69
CA LYS A 64 3.31 -5.63 -4.92
C LYS A 64 3.86 -4.21 -4.87
N GLY A 65 3.84 -3.62 -3.68
CA GLY A 65 4.16 -2.22 -3.47
C GLY A 65 5.09 -1.95 -2.30
N LEU A 66 5.51 -0.69 -2.16
CA LEU A 66 6.26 -0.22 -0.98
C LEU A 66 5.28 0.38 0.03
N CYS A 67 5.40 -0.04 1.29
CA CYS A 67 4.57 0.44 2.38
C CYS A 67 5.44 1.19 3.39
N LEU A 68 5.04 2.41 3.76
CA LEU A 68 5.73 3.26 4.73
C LEU A 68 4.76 3.65 5.84
N TRP A 69 5.18 3.41 7.08
CA TRP A 69 4.44 3.83 8.26
C TRP A 69 5.05 5.09 8.87
N PHE A 70 4.22 6.05 9.23
CA PHE A 70 4.60 7.26 9.97
C PHE A 70 3.70 7.35 11.20
N PRO A 71 4.25 7.28 12.43
CA PRO A 71 3.46 7.50 13.64
C PRO A 71 2.91 8.93 13.67
#